data_AF-A0A3S2ZA07-F1
#
_entry.id   AF-A0A3S2ZA07-F1
#
_cell.length_a   1.000
_cell.length_b   1.000
_cell.length_c   1.000
_cell.angle_alpha   90.00
_cell.angle_beta   90.00
_cell.angle_gamma   90.00
#
_symmetry.space_group_name_H-M   'P 1'
#
loop_
_entity.id
_entity.type
_entity.pdbx_description
1 polymer ?
#
loop_
_entity_poly.entity_id
_entity_poly.type
_entity_poly.pdbx_seq_one_letter_code
_entity_poly.pdbx_strand_id
1 'polypeptide(L)'
;MVPMIIRCGIPNASTIDRRFSMQLFGINLGKKRFEFRCSGCGKMHRGSPSISYPRPIQYYWIPEDERTQRIKDSDDFCIISHTSGTEEDLDFFIRGTLEIPIHGVDDPFIWGVWVSQSEANFERYLKTYDSDQTGLGSFGWLTVTMPYYNQSEPGEELANVECNVEWGAARPKIYVREYDHPLFFDQQNGLPWDKAVEIAQLALHVTDD
;
A
#
# COMPACT_ATOMS: atom_id res chain seq x y z
N MET A 1 -33.39 -31.75 -50.50
CA MET A 1 -33.45 -31.64 -49.02
C MET A 1 -32.49 -32.68 -48.48
N VAL A 2 -31.23 -32.27 -48.32
CA VAL A 2 -30.08 -33.15 -48.04
C VAL A 2 -29.84 -33.16 -46.52
N PRO A 3 -29.73 -34.31 -45.86
CA PRO A 3 -29.40 -34.36 -44.44
C PRO A 3 -27.91 -34.07 -44.26
N MET A 4 -27.62 -33.06 -43.43
CA MET A 4 -26.27 -32.63 -43.11
C MET A 4 -25.62 -33.65 -42.18
N ILE A 5 -24.56 -34.29 -42.68
CA ILE A 5 -23.76 -35.31 -42.02
C ILE A 5 -22.89 -34.66 -40.94
N ILE A 6 -22.89 -35.29 -39.76
CA ILE A 6 -22.02 -35.04 -38.62
C ILE A 6 -20.55 -35.21 -39.07
N ARG A 7 -19.76 -34.13 -39.04
CA ARG A 7 -18.30 -34.23 -39.18
C ARG A 7 -17.67 -34.41 -37.81
N CYS A 8 -17.25 -35.65 -37.56
CA CYS A 8 -16.27 -36.03 -36.57
C CYS A 8 -14.89 -35.52 -37.04
N GLY A 9 -14.18 -34.74 -36.23
CA GLY A 9 -12.79 -34.35 -36.43
C GLY A 9 -11.98 -34.72 -35.19
N ILE A 10 -11.17 -35.77 -35.29
CA ILE A 10 -10.15 -36.17 -34.31
C ILE A 10 -8.79 -35.61 -34.76
N PRO A 11 -7.73 -35.67 -33.93
CA PRO A 11 -7.18 -34.60 -33.13
C PRO A 11 -5.91 -34.00 -33.74
N ASN A 12 -5.58 -32.74 -33.44
CA ASN A 12 -4.25 -32.24 -33.77
C ASN A 12 -3.28 -32.53 -32.61
N ALA A 13 -2.23 -33.26 -32.95
CA ALA A 13 -1.20 -33.72 -32.05
C ALA A 13 -0.24 -32.59 -31.66
N SER A 14 0.39 -32.79 -30.49
CA SER A 14 1.63 -32.17 -30.04
C SER A 14 1.61 -30.68 -29.73
N THR A 15 1.38 -30.34 -28.46
CA THR A 15 2.37 -29.55 -27.73
C THR A 15 2.52 -30.12 -26.33
N ILE A 16 3.72 -30.63 -26.10
CA ILE A 16 4.27 -31.33 -24.93
C ILE A 16 3.77 -30.72 -23.61
N ASP A 17 3.03 -31.52 -22.85
CA ASP A 17 2.79 -31.33 -21.42
C ASP A 17 4.15 -31.48 -20.70
N ARG A 18 4.80 -30.34 -20.40
CA ARG A 18 6.00 -30.32 -19.55
C ARG A 18 5.59 -30.32 -18.08
N ARG A 19 4.95 -31.40 -17.63
CA ARG A 19 5.07 -31.86 -16.24
C ARG A 19 6.50 -32.36 -16.02
N PHE A 20 7.44 -31.44 -15.94
CA PHE A 20 8.73 -31.73 -15.33
C PHE A 20 8.60 -31.39 -13.84
N SER A 21 8.05 -32.35 -13.09
CA SER A 21 8.26 -32.45 -11.66
C SER A 21 9.74 -32.72 -11.45
N MET A 22 10.51 -31.68 -11.21
CA MET A 22 11.82 -31.79 -10.59
C MET A 22 11.59 -31.58 -9.11
N GLN A 23 11.22 -32.66 -8.41
CA GLN A 23 11.38 -32.76 -6.95
C GLN A 23 12.89 -32.72 -6.66
N LEU A 24 13.45 -31.52 -6.73
CA LEU A 24 14.62 -31.18 -5.95
C LEU A 24 14.19 -31.31 -4.49
N PHE A 25 15.05 -31.92 -3.68
CA PHE A 25 14.94 -31.96 -2.23
C PHE A 25 14.95 -30.53 -1.67
N GLY A 26 13.84 -29.83 -1.81
CA GLY A 26 13.56 -28.59 -1.12
C GLY A 26 13.24 -28.99 0.31
N ILE A 27 14.18 -28.75 1.21
CA ILE A 27 13.87 -28.60 2.62
C ILE A 27 12.66 -27.66 2.64
N ASN A 28 11.52 -28.14 3.13
CA ASN A 28 10.38 -27.28 3.43
C ASN A 28 10.85 -26.42 4.60
N LEU A 29 11.60 -25.36 4.29
CA LEU A 29 11.93 -24.28 5.20
C LEU A 29 10.59 -23.63 5.48
N GLY A 30 9.85 -24.21 6.43
CA GLY A 30 8.58 -23.67 6.88
C GLY A 30 8.77 -22.19 7.11
N LYS A 31 8.06 -21.38 6.32
CA LYS A 31 8.19 -19.93 6.37
C LYS A 31 7.93 -19.46 7.80
N LYS A 32 8.74 -18.52 8.24
CA LYS A 32 8.76 -18.10 9.64
C LYS A 32 7.69 -17.04 9.87
N ARG A 33 7.05 -17.08 11.03
CA ARG A 33 6.31 -15.92 11.54
C ARG A 33 7.31 -14.83 11.90
N PHE A 34 7.03 -13.58 11.55
CA PHE A 34 7.87 -12.47 11.95
C PHE A 34 7.79 -12.25 13.47
N GLU A 35 8.92 -12.30 14.17
CA GLU A 35 8.97 -12.03 15.60
C GLU A 35 10.34 -11.50 16.04
N PHE A 36 10.35 -10.45 16.86
CA PHE A 36 11.59 -9.85 17.32
C PHE A 36 11.44 -9.26 18.72
N ARG A 37 12.56 -9.22 19.45
CA ARG A 37 12.65 -8.48 20.70
C ARG A 37 13.03 -7.04 20.38
N CYS A 38 12.13 -6.09 20.64
CA CYS A 38 12.41 -4.67 20.42
C CYS A 38 13.46 -4.19 21.43
N SER A 39 14.52 -3.55 20.96
CA SER A 39 15.54 -2.96 21.85
C SER A 39 15.05 -1.68 22.53
N GLY A 40 14.06 -0.98 21.97
CA GLY A 40 13.47 0.23 22.54
C GLY A 40 12.60 -0.06 23.78
N CYS A 41 11.64 -0.97 23.68
CA CYS A 41 10.72 -1.28 24.78
C CYS A 41 10.97 -2.61 25.51
N GLY A 42 11.92 -3.43 25.03
CA GLY A 42 12.26 -4.74 25.62
C GLY A 42 11.24 -5.87 25.40
N LYS A 43 10.08 -5.57 24.80
CA LYS A 43 8.97 -6.52 24.56
C LYS A 43 9.26 -7.41 23.35
N MET A 44 8.59 -8.57 23.32
CA MET A 44 8.56 -9.45 22.15
C MET A 44 7.37 -9.08 21.27
N HIS A 45 7.65 -8.65 20.03
CA HIS A 45 6.63 -8.40 19.00
C HIS A 45 6.50 -9.64 18.12
N ARG A 46 5.27 -10.03 17.80
CA ARG A 46 4.94 -11.21 16.99
C ARG A 46 3.91 -10.85 15.93
N GLY A 47 4.06 -11.45 14.75
CA GLY A 47 3.29 -11.11 13.56
C GLY A 47 4.01 -10.07 12.71
N SER A 48 3.74 -10.06 11.41
CA SER A 48 4.34 -9.05 10.54
C SER A 48 3.85 -7.65 10.94
N PRO A 49 4.73 -6.63 10.86
CA PRO A 49 4.36 -5.30 11.30
C PRO A 49 3.22 -4.75 10.45
N SER A 50 2.23 -4.18 11.13
CA SER A 50 1.11 -3.46 10.51
C SER A 50 0.99 -2.10 11.18
N ILE A 51 1.41 -1.06 10.46
CA ILE A 51 1.53 0.29 10.97
C ILE A 51 0.65 1.19 10.12
N SER A 52 -0.11 2.08 10.75
CA SER A 52 -1.09 2.91 10.05
C SER A 52 -1.03 4.34 10.52
N TYR A 53 -1.11 5.26 9.57
CA TYR A 53 -1.27 6.68 9.83
C TYR A 53 -2.77 6.98 9.95
N PRO A 54 -3.22 7.61 11.05
CA PRO A 54 -4.63 7.87 11.24
C PRO A 54 -5.18 8.86 10.23
N ARG A 55 -4.36 9.80 9.75
CA ARG A 55 -4.73 10.89 8.83
C ARG A 55 -3.57 11.21 7.86
N PRO A 56 -3.84 11.86 6.72
CA PRO A 56 -2.77 12.41 5.87
C PRO A 56 -2.04 13.54 6.60
N ILE A 57 -0.78 13.81 6.23
CA ILE A 57 0.05 14.82 6.91
C ILE A 57 -0.59 16.22 6.88
N GLN A 58 -1.28 16.56 5.79
CA GLN A 58 -2.00 17.82 5.59
C GLN A 58 -3.07 18.09 6.65
N TYR A 59 -3.63 17.04 7.25
CA TYR A 59 -4.58 17.18 8.36
C TYR A 59 -3.97 17.97 9.53
N TYR A 60 -2.68 17.75 9.79
CA TYR A 60 -1.97 18.34 10.91
C TYR A 60 -1.51 19.78 10.65
N TRP A 61 -1.53 20.24 9.39
CA TRP A 61 -1.27 21.64 9.04
C TRP A 61 -2.45 22.55 9.38
N ILE A 62 -3.65 21.99 9.55
CA ILE A 62 -4.85 22.74 9.92
C ILE A 62 -4.92 22.90 11.44
N PRO A 63 -5.07 24.14 11.97
CA PRO A 63 -5.27 24.40 13.39
C PRO A 63 -6.45 23.63 13.96
N GLU A 64 -6.33 23.10 15.18
CA GLU A 64 -7.32 22.19 15.77
C GLU A 64 -8.74 22.78 15.85
N ASP A 65 -8.83 24.08 16.12
CA ASP A 65 -10.08 24.85 16.21
C ASP A 65 -10.75 25.08 14.84
N GLU A 66 -9.99 24.98 13.75
CA GLU A 66 -10.52 25.10 12.38
C GLU A 66 -10.90 23.75 11.75
N ARG A 67 -10.38 22.62 12.26
CA ARG A 67 -10.55 21.30 11.63
C ARG A 67 -12.00 20.91 11.41
N THR A 68 -12.89 21.21 12.36
CA THR A 68 -14.33 20.89 12.24
C THR A 68 -15.00 21.63 11.07
N GLN A 69 -14.48 22.80 10.69
CA GLN A 69 -15.02 23.60 9.59
C GLN A 69 -14.36 23.28 8.25
N ARG A 70 -13.08 22.93 8.27
CA ARG A 70 -12.24 22.78 7.07
C ARG A 70 -12.02 21.34 6.63
N ILE A 71 -12.23 20.36 7.50
CA ILE A 71 -11.93 18.96 7.23
C ILE A 71 -13.21 18.13 7.27
N LYS A 72 -13.38 17.28 6.24
CA LYS A 72 -14.36 16.20 6.21
C LYS A 72 -13.60 14.89 6.07
N ASP A 73 -13.56 14.08 7.11
CA ASP A 73 -12.77 12.85 7.15
C ASP A 73 -13.56 11.63 7.65
N SER A 74 -13.03 10.45 7.32
CA SER A 74 -13.47 9.15 7.80
C SER A 74 -12.23 8.25 7.97
N ASP A 75 -12.44 6.96 8.19
CA ASP A 75 -11.34 6.00 8.29
C ASP A 75 -10.57 5.79 6.97
N ASP A 76 -11.19 6.10 5.83
CA ASP A 76 -10.66 5.83 4.49
C ASP A 76 -10.57 7.08 3.59
N PHE A 77 -11.21 8.18 3.98
CA PHE A 77 -11.27 9.42 3.20
C PHE A 77 -10.89 10.64 4.03
N CYS A 78 -10.28 11.63 3.38
CA CYS A 78 -10.07 12.94 3.97
C CYS A 78 -10.19 14.00 2.86
N ILE A 79 -10.96 15.05 3.14
CA ILE A 79 -11.13 16.21 2.27
C ILE A 79 -10.79 17.44 3.10
N ILE A 80 -9.87 18.28 2.61
CA ILE A 80 -9.41 19.48 3.31
C ILE A 80 -9.70 20.70 2.45
N SER A 81 -10.35 21.70 3.03
CA SER A 81 -10.57 23.01 2.42
C SER A 81 -9.47 23.99 2.85
N HIS A 82 -8.86 24.67 1.88
CA HIS A 82 -7.82 25.68 2.13
C HIS A 82 -8.36 27.04 2.54
N THR A 83 -9.63 27.32 2.23
CA THR A 83 -10.29 28.59 2.54
C THR A 83 -11.57 28.33 3.31
N SER A 84 -11.68 28.87 4.53
CA SER A 84 -12.85 28.64 5.39
C SER A 84 -14.16 29.06 4.69
N GLY A 85 -15.05 28.10 4.49
CA GLY A 85 -16.42 28.37 4.01
C GLY A 85 -16.62 28.37 2.49
N THR A 86 -15.62 27.98 1.69
CA THR A 86 -15.78 27.79 0.23
C THR A 86 -15.48 26.36 -0.20
N GLU A 87 -16.25 25.84 -1.17
CA GLU A 87 -15.99 24.56 -1.84
C GLU A 87 -15.00 24.70 -3.01
N GLU A 88 -14.45 25.90 -3.19
CA GLU A 88 -13.35 26.18 -4.12
C GLU A 88 -12.03 26.02 -3.33
N ASP A 89 -11.08 25.27 -3.90
CA ASP A 89 -9.77 24.89 -3.31
C ASP A 89 -9.82 23.77 -2.24
N LEU A 90 -10.02 22.54 -2.72
CA LEU A 90 -10.10 21.32 -1.93
C LEU A 90 -8.96 20.36 -2.27
N ASP A 91 -8.34 19.78 -1.23
CA ASP A 91 -7.49 18.61 -1.36
C ASP A 91 -8.25 17.33 -1.00
N PHE A 92 -8.01 16.28 -1.76
CA PHE A 92 -8.65 14.97 -1.59
C PHE A 92 -7.62 13.90 -1.31
N PHE A 93 -7.89 13.03 -0.34
CA PHE A 93 -7.00 11.95 0.04
C PHE A 93 -7.76 10.64 0.23
N ILE A 94 -7.17 9.55 -0.25
CA ILE A 94 -7.66 8.19 -0.05
C ILE A 94 -6.63 7.40 0.74
N ARG A 95 -7.10 6.65 1.72
CA ARG A 95 -6.28 5.70 2.46
C ARG A 95 -6.10 4.42 1.67
N GLY A 96 -4.88 3.91 1.64
CA GLY A 96 -4.54 2.64 0.99
C GLY A 96 -3.55 1.82 1.79
N THR A 97 -3.26 0.62 1.29
CA THR A 97 -2.26 -0.28 1.85
C THR A 97 -1.03 -0.35 0.94
N LEU A 98 0.13 -0.04 1.51
CA LEU A 98 1.44 -0.26 0.91
C LEU A 98 2.05 -1.49 1.58
N GLU A 99 2.30 -2.53 0.80
CA GLU A 99 2.84 -3.81 1.28
C GLU A 99 4.30 -3.96 0.83
N ILE A 100 5.16 -4.40 1.75
CA ILE A 100 6.57 -4.70 1.48
C ILE A 100 6.86 -6.14 1.91
N PRO A 101 7.18 -7.06 0.98
CA PRO A 101 7.50 -8.44 1.34
C PRO A 101 8.67 -8.53 2.33
N ILE A 102 8.65 -9.51 3.23
CA ILE A 102 9.80 -9.82 4.11
C ILE A 102 10.35 -11.18 3.71
N HIS A 103 11.67 -11.28 3.51
CA HIS A 103 12.29 -12.52 3.05
C HIS A 103 12.07 -13.66 4.05
N GLY A 104 11.52 -14.78 3.57
CA GLY A 104 11.28 -15.98 4.38
C GLY A 104 10.08 -15.90 5.33
N VAL A 105 9.25 -14.86 5.22
CA VAL A 105 8.01 -14.65 5.98
C VAL A 105 6.81 -14.72 5.04
N ASP A 106 5.67 -15.21 5.54
CA ASP A 106 4.43 -15.27 4.74
C ASP A 106 3.76 -13.90 4.59
N ASP A 107 3.57 -13.19 5.69
CA ASP A 107 2.88 -11.91 5.71
C ASP A 107 3.86 -10.75 5.44
N PRO A 108 3.52 -9.78 4.58
CA PRO A 108 4.37 -8.61 4.32
C PRO A 108 4.39 -7.65 5.51
N PHE A 109 5.34 -6.71 5.50
CA PHE A 109 5.21 -5.48 6.26
C PHE A 109 4.10 -4.62 5.63
N ILE A 110 3.07 -4.27 6.40
CA ILE A 110 1.91 -3.53 5.89
C ILE A 110 1.92 -2.11 6.45
N TRP A 111 1.80 -1.14 5.55
CA TRP A 111 1.60 0.26 5.88
C TRP A 111 0.21 0.72 5.45
N GLY A 112 -0.58 1.23 6.39
CA GLY A 112 -1.79 2.00 6.11
C GLY A 112 -1.41 3.45 5.88
N VAL A 113 -1.35 3.87 4.62
CA VAL A 113 -0.86 5.19 4.19
C VAL A 113 -1.97 5.98 3.50
N TRP A 114 -1.70 7.27 3.25
CA TRP A 114 -2.60 8.17 2.55
C TRP A 114 -1.97 8.65 1.25
N VAL A 115 -2.78 8.75 0.19
CA VAL A 115 -2.34 9.23 -1.12
C VAL A 115 -3.29 10.35 -1.58
N SER A 116 -2.72 11.46 -2.04
CA SER A 116 -3.49 12.58 -2.59
C SER A 116 -4.17 12.18 -3.91
N GLN A 117 -5.30 12.81 -4.21
CA GLN A 117 -6.09 12.54 -5.40
C GLN A 117 -6.53 13.85 -6.05
N SER A 118 -6.62 13.85 -7.37
CA SER A 118 -7.43 14.86 -8.04
C SER A 118 -8.91 14.66 -7.69
N GLU A 119 -9.66 15.75 -7.69
CA GLU A 119 -11.12 15.74 -7.48
C GLU A 119 -11.80 14.70 -8.39
N ALA A 120 -11.51 14.73 -9.68
CA ALA A 120 -12.09 13.79 -10.66
C ALA A 120 -11.80 12.32 -10.34
N ASN A 121 -10.59 11.99 -9.85
CA ASN A 121 -10.26 10.62 -9.45
C ASN A 121 -10.96 10.23 -8.15
N PHE A 122 -11.04 11.16 -7.19
CA PHE A 122 -11.71 10.94 -5.91
C PHE A 122 -13.22 10.70 -6.10
N GLU A 123 -13.89 11.54 -6.89
CA GLU A 123 -15.30 11.37 -7.24
C GLU A 123 -15.56 10.05 -7.98
N ARG A 124 -14.69 9.71 -8.94
CA ARG A 124 -14.78 8.44 -9.67
C ARG A 124 -14.62 7.25 -8.73
N TYR A 125 -13.68 7.33 -7.78
CA TYR A 125 -13.49 6.30 -6.77
C TYR A 125 -14.75 6.13 -5.93
N LEU A 126 -15.31 7.20 -5.37
CA LEU A 126 -16.54 7.14 -4.57
C LEU A 126 -17.73 6.58 -5.36
N LYS A 127 -17.92 7.03 -6.61
CA LYS A 127 -19.01 6.56 -7.47
C LYS A 127 -18.94 5.06 -7.78
N THR A 128 -17.74 4.48 -7.75
CA THR A 128 -17.50 3.07 -8.07
C THR A 128 -17.21 2.23 -6.83
N TYR A 129 -17.28 2.80 -5.62
CA TYR A 129 -16.88 2.15 -4.37
C TYR A 129 -17.68 0.88 -4.06
N ASP A 130 -19.00 0.90 -4.29
CA ASP A 130 -19.88 -0.26 -4.09
C ASP A 130 -19.86 -1.25 -5.28
N SER A 131 -18.98 -1.05 -6.26
CA SER A 131 -18.84 -1.88 -7.45
C SER A 131 -17.46 -2.54 -7.50
N ASP A 132 -17.28 -3.51 -8.40
CA ASP A 132 -15.95 -4.06 -8.64
C ASP A 132 -15.06 -3.00 -9.32
N GLN A 133 -14.07 -2.51 -8.57
CA GLN A 133 -13.08 -1.55 -9.07
C GLN A 133 -11.83 -2.23 -9.65
N THR A 134 -11.83 -3.56 -9.81
CA THR A 134 -10.66 -4.29 -10.35
C THR A 134 -10.24 -3.73 -11.70
N GLY A 135 -8.95 -3.41 -11.83
CA GLY A 135 -8.37 -2.81 -13.04
C GLY A 135 -8.61 -1.31 -13.19
N LEU A 136 -9.30 -0.68 -12.23
CA LEU A 136 -9.33 0.77 -12.09
C LEU A 136 -8.19 1.23 -11.17
N GLY A 137 -7.88 2.51 -11.27
CA GLY A 137 -6.84 3.10 -10.47
C GLY A 137 -6.66 4.57 -10.75
N SER A 138 -5.74 5.15 -10.01
CA SER A 138 -5.33 6.54 -10.14
C SER A 138 -3.83 6.67 -9.85
N PHE A 139 -3.38 7.91 -9.87
CA PHE A 139 -2.06 8.32 -9.47
C PHE A 139 -2.20 9.40 -8.39
N GLY A 140 -1.20 9.51 -7.53
CA GLY A 140 -1.12 10.57 -6.53
C GLY A 140 0.22 10.59 -5.83
N TRP A 141 0.31 11.39 -4.78
CA TRP A 141 1.51 11.52 -3.95
C TRP A 141 1.29 10.93 -2.58
N LEU A 142 2.29 10.25 -2.03
CA LEU A 142 2.27 9.74 -0.66
C LEU A 142 2.23 10.92 0.32
N THR A 143 1.29 10.88 1.27
CA THR A 143 1.00 12.01 2.18
C THR A 143 1.18 11.61 3.64
N VAL A 144 2.25 10.87 3.92
CA VAL A 144 2.63 10.44 5.27
C VAL A 144 4.14 10.53 5.42
N THR A 145 4.61 10.85 6.63
CA THR A 145 6.04 10.84 6.93
C THR A 145 6.44 9.49 7.50
N MET A 146 7.21 8.73 6.72
CA MET A 146 7.73 7.41 7.10
C MET A 146 9.17 7.55 7.60
N PRO A 147 9.44 7.50 8.93
CA PRO A 147 10.74 7.95 9.48
C PRO A 147 11.96 7.30 8.85
N TYR A 148 11.92 5.98 8.62
CA TYR A 148 13.03 5.26 7.99
C TYR A 148 13.23 5.62 6.50
N TYR A 149 12.14 5.96 5.83
CA TYR A 149 12.12 6.25 4.40
C TYR A 149 12.21 7.73 4.09
N ASN A 150 12.31 8.58 5.11
CA ASN A 150 12.42 10.02 4.94
C ASN A 150 13.86 10.39 4.62
N GLN A 151 14.09 10.83 3.38
CA GLN A 151 15.40 11.28 2.91
C GLN A 151 15.63 12.79 3.06
N SER A 152 14.63 13.52 3.53
CA SER A 152 14.71 14.95 3.85
C SER A 152 15.54 15.19 5.12
N GLU A 153 15.83 16.45 5.43
CA GLU A 153 16.57 16.78 6.65
C GLU A 153 15.80 16.34 7.92
N PRO A 154 16.48 16.09 9.06
CA PRO A 154 15.81 15.69 10.29
C PRO A 154 14.72 16.68 10.71
N GLY A 155 13.49 16.17 10.86
CA GLY A 155 12.31 16.97 11.21
C GLY A 155 11.52 17.51 10.01
N GLU A 156 12.00 17.31 8.79
CA GLU A 156 11.23 17.62 7.58
C GLU A 156 10.28 16.47 7.21
N GLU A 157 9.28 16.77 6.38
CA GLU A 157 8.34 15.77 5.89
C GLU A 157 8.94 14.97 4.72
N LEU A 158 8.37 13.79 4.47
CA LEU A 158 8.76 12.97 3.32
C LEU A 158 8.49 13.76 2.04
N ALA A 159 9.54 13.98 1.24
CA ALA A 159 9.42 14.61 -0.07
C ALA A 159 8.42 13.85 -0.96
N ASN A 160 7.87 14.54 -1.97
CA ASN A 160 6.74 14.09 -2.80
C ASN A 160 6.97 12.73 -3.51
N VAL A 161 6.71 11.62 -2.82
CA VAL A 161 6.84 10.27 -3.38
C VAL A 161 5.63 9.93 -4.24
N GLU A 162 5.88 9.81 -5.54
CA GLU A 162 4.88 9.46 -6.55
C GLU A 162 4.38 8.01 -6.41
N CYS A 163 3.06 7.81 -6.51
CA CYS A 163 2.42 6.51 -6.33
C CYS A 163 1.37 6.20 -7.41
N ASN A 164 1.34 4.95 -7.86
CA ASN A 164 0.15 4.35 -8.47
C ASN A 164 -0.79 3.84 -7.38
N VAL A 165 -2.08 4.01 -7.60
CA VAL A 165 -3.14 3.56 -6.69
C VAL A 165 -4.02 2.59 -7.45
N GLU A 166 -3.93 1.31 -7.11
CA GLU A 166 -4.79 0.28 -7.68
C GLU A 166 -6.04 0.11 -6.83
N TRP A 167 -7.20 0.27 -7.44
CA TRP A 167 -8.49 0.11 -6.77
C TRP A 167 -8.95 -1.35 -6.84
N GLY A 168 -9.87 -1.74 -5.95
CA GLY A 168 -10.39 -3.11 -5.91
C GLY A 168 -11.47 -3.28 -4.85
N ALA A 169 -11.79 -4.52 -4.52
CA ALA A 169 -12.83 -4.85 -3.53
C ALA A 169 -12.42 -4.59 -2.06
N ALA A 170 -11.16 -4.23 -1.82
CA ALA A 170 -10.62 -3.87 -0.52
C ALA A 170 -10.00 -2.48 -0.60
N ARG A 171 -9.36 -2.02 0.50
CA ARG A 171 -8.59 -0.77 0.47
C ARG A 171 -7.63 -0.75 -0.73
N PRO A 172 -7.49 0.40 -1.41
CA PRO A 172 -6.61 0.52 -2.55
C PRO A 172 -5.18 0.11 -2.22
N LYS A 173 -4.52 -0.55 -3.18
CA LYS A 173 -3.10 -0.89 -3.06
C LYS A 173 -2.23 0.24 -3.60
N ILE A 174 -1.20 0.58 -2.85
CA ILE A 174 -0.30 1.68 -3.18
C ILE A 174 1.03 1.14 -3.67
N TYR A 175 1.47 1.58 -4.84
CA TYR A 175 2.76 1.23 -5.42
C TYR A 175 3.57 2.48 -5.72
N VAL A 176 4.74 2.59 -5.12
CA VAL A 176 5.66 3.69 -5.36
C VAL A 176 6.17 3.65 -6.80
N ARG A 177 6.36 4.82 -7.42
CA ARG A 177 6.87 4.97 -8.78
C ARG A 177 8.27 5.57 -8.85
N GLU A 178 8.72 6.22 -7.79
CA GLU A 178 9.97 6.96 -7.76
C GLU A 178 11.16 6.01 -7.59
N TYR A 179 11.81 5.67 -8.70
CA TYR A 179 12.79 4.60 -8.75
C TYR A 179 14.07 4.88 -7.92
N ASP A 180 14.39 6.14 -7.65
CA ASP A 180 15.55 6.52 -6.83
C ASP A 180 15.25 6.49 -5.31
N HIS A 181 13.99 6.31 -4.91
CA HIS A 181 13.58 6.34 -3.51
C HIS A 181 13.75 4.95 -2.83
N PRO A 182 14.32 4.84 -1.61
CA PRO A 182 14.52 3.56 -0.92
C PRO A 182 13.24 2.74 -0.73
N LEU A 183 12.10 3.40 -0.53
CA LEU A 183 10.79 2.75 -0.42
C LEU A 183 10.41 1.97 -1.68
N PHE A 184 10.76 2.50 -2.86
CA PHE A 184 10.54 1.81 -4.13
C PHE A 184 11.34 0.51 -4.18
N PHE A 185 12.64 0.58 -3.88
CA PHE A 185 13.51 -0.59 -3.89
C PHE A 185 13.05 -1.67 -2.92
N ASP A 186 12.68 -1.30 -1.70
CA ASP A 186 12.20 -2.27 -0.72
C ASP A 186 10.86 -2.87 -1.14
N GLN A 187 9.93 -2.07 -1.66
CA GLN A 187 8.65 -2.58 -2.16
C GLN A 187 8.83 -3.63 -3.28
N GLN A 188 9.81 -3.42 -4.17
CA GLN A 188 10.08 -4.34 -5.29
C GLN A 188 10.86 -5.59 -4.87
N ASN A 189 11.86 -5.44 -4.01
CA ASN A 189 12.82 -6.51 -3.71
C ASN A 189 12.53 -7.23 -2.38
N GLY A 190 11.67 -6.66 -1.55
CA GLY A 190 11.41 -7.10 -0.19
C GLY A 190 12.53 -6.74 0.79
N LEU A 191 12.19 -6.82 2.07
CA LEU A 191 13.06 -6.52 3.19
C LEU A 191 13.80 -7.78 3.67
N PRO A 192 15.13 -7.71 3.87
CA PRO A 192 15.79 -8.66 4.75
C PRO A 192 15.25 -8.48 6.17
N TRP A 193 15.26 -9.58 6.94
CA TRP A 193 14.66 -9.62 8.27
C TRP A 193 15.14 -8.51 9.21
N ASP A 194 16.47 -8.30 9.29
CA ASP A 194 17.06 -7.34 10.22
C ASP A 194 16.66 -5.89 9.88
N LYS A 195 16.52 -5.59 8.58
CA LYS A 195 16.01 -4.28 8.12
C LYS A 195 14.52 -4.11 8.47
N ALA A 196 13.71 -5.16 8.32
CA ALA A 196 12.32 -5.11 8.76
C ALA A 196 12.19 -4.88 10.27
N VAL A 197 13.11 -5.43 11.09
CA VAL A 197 13.18 -5.17 12.52
C VAL A 197 13.55 -3.71 12.80
N GLU A 198 14.59 -3.18 12.16
CA GLU A 198 15.01 -1.78 12.29
C GLU A 198 13.84 -0.81 11.99
N ILE A 199 13.19 -1.01 10.85
CA ILE A 199 12.03 -0.21 10.42
C ILE A 199 10.88 -0.32 11.45
N ALA A 200 10.56 -1.53 11.90
CA ALA A 200 9.48 -1.76 12.86
C ALA A 200 9.76 -1.06 14.19
N GLN A 201 11.00 -1.07 14.67
CA GLN A 201 11.39 -0.40 15.91
C GLN A 201 11.22 1.10 15.82
N LEU A 202 11.69 1.72 14.73
CA LEU A 202 11.51 3.16 14.52
C LEU A 202 10.04 3.51 14.46
N ALA A 203 9.25 2.75 13.69
CA ALA A 203 7.86 3.07 13.42
C ALA A 203 6.89 2.77 14.59
N LEU A 204 7.26 1.87 15.52
CA LEU A 204 6.47 1.60 16.74
C LEU A 204 6.73 2.62 17.86
N HIS A 205 7.84 3.37 17.79
CA HIS A 205 8.33 4.24 18.85
C HIS A 205 8.56 5.69 18.37
N VAL A 206 7.85 6.13 17.33
CA VAL A 206 7.97 7.47 16.71
C VAL A 206 7.66 8.61 17.71
N THR A 207 7.14 8.32 18.90
CA THR A 207 6.66 9.32 19.87
C THR A 207 7.16 9.12 21.31
N ASP A 208 8.30 8.46 21.54
CA ASP A 208 8.81 8.23 22.91
C ASP A 208 9.93 9.22 23.35
N ASP A 209 10.23 10.27 22.57
CA ASP A 209 11.15 11.37 22.95
C ASP A 209 10.46 12.76 22.96
#